data_AF-A0A0S8H531-F1
#
_entry.id   AF-A0A0S8H531-F1
#
_cell.length_a   1.000
_cell.length_b   1.000
_cell.length_c   1.000
_cell.angle_alpha   90.00
_cell.angle_beta   90.00
_cell.angle_gamma   90.00
#
_symmetry.space_group_name_H-M   'P 1'
#
loop_
_entity.id
_entity.type
_entity.pdbx_description
1 polymer ?
#
loop_
_entity_poly.entity_id
_entity_poly.type
_entity_poly.pdbx_seq_one_letter_code
_entity_poly.pdbx_strand_id
1 'polypeptide(L)'
;MEGILTGNRIPIDYFETSGTGESDITIHAGSYHLALKSAQIEMCNIIAYSSILPGIARKIEKPGHIEHGAVMESIMSVCHAEKGERATAGIIYGWLSEKYSGKRFGGLVCEHYGNYDEKKLERRLKASLEEIYWNG
;
A
#
# COMPACT_ATOMS: atom_id res chain seq x y z
N MET A 1 15.10 32.37 -9.57
CA MET A 1 14.05 31.74 -10.39
C MET A 1 14.14 30.26 -10.14
N GLU A 2 13.24 29.71 -9.34
CA GLU A 2 13.09 28.26 -9.25
C GLU A 2 12.48 27.79 -10.57
N GLY A 3 13.20 26.92 -11.28
CA GLY A 3 12.77 26.41 -12.57
C GLY A 3 11.51 25.56 -12.44
N ILE A 4 10.70 25.52 -13.49
CA ILE A 4 9.54 24.62 -13.57
C ILE A 4 10.07 23.19 -13.77
N LEU A 5 9.74 22.30 -12.85
CA LEU A 5 10.02 20.87 -13.00
C LEU A 5 8.99 20.28 -13.97
N THR A 6 9.42 19.92 -15.18
CA THR A 6 8.57 19.25 -16.17
C THR A 6 8.87 17.76 -16.20
N GLY A 7 7.86 16.89 -16.03
CA GLY A 7 8.01 15.44 -16.11
C GLY A 7 6.99 14.68 -15.27
N ASN A 8 7.09 13.35 -15.29
CA ASN A 8 6.27 12.50 -14.43
C ASN A 8 6.68 12.69 -12.97
N ARG A 9 5.69 12.83 -12.08
CA ARG A 9 5.94 12.92 -10.64
C ARG A 9 6.40 11.56 -10.11
N ILE A 10 7.55 11.52 -9.45
CA ILE A 10 8.09 10.31 -8.81
C ILE A 10 8.01 10.49 -7.29
N PRO A 11 7.21 9.67 -6.56
CA PRO A 11 7.17 9.73 -5.11
C PRO A 11 8.53 9.42 -4.48
N ILE A 12 8.91 10.20 -3.48
CA ILE A 12 10.21 10.09 -2.80
C ILE A 12 10.06 9.50 -1.40
N ASP A 13 8.99 9.84 -0.70
CA ASP A 13 8.74 9.36 0.66
C ASP A 13 7.45 8.55 0.68
N TYR A 14 7.45 7.47 1.47
CA TYR A 14 6.26 6.66 1.72
C TYR A 14 6.22 6.23 3.18
N PHE A 15 5.02 5.94 3.68
CA PHE A 15 4.82 5.32 4.98
C PHE A 15 3.88 4.13 4.82
N GLU A 16 3.88 3.24 5.81
CA GLU A 16 2.93 2.15 5.89
C GLU A 16 1.87 2.48 6.93
N THR A 17 0.64 2.09 6.63
CA THR A 17 -0.45 2.13 7.60
C THR A 17 -1.42 1.00 7.27
N SER A 18 -2.19 0.60 8.27
CA SER A 18 -3.25 -0.40 8.13
C SER A 18 -4.37 -0.07 9.10
N GLY A 19 -5.55 -0.58 8.80
CA GLY A 19 -6.72 -0.36 9.63
C GLY A 19 -7.82 -1.34 9.28
N THR A 20 -8.74 -1.51 10.22
CA THR A 20 -9.95 -2.31 10.05
C THR A 20 -11.15 -1.48 10.43
N GLY A 21 -12.32 -1.84 9.88
CA GLY A 21 -13.56 -1.14 10.15
C GLY A 21 -14.74 -2.06 9.93
N GLU A 22 -15.75 -1.92 10.77
CA GLU A 22 -16.99 -2.70 10.74
C GLU A 22 -18.17 -1.73 10.81
N SER A 23 -19.23 -2.02 10.06
CA SER A 23 -20.44 -1.20 10.04
C SER A 23 -21.63 -2.01 9.56
N ASP A 24 -22.78 -1.81 10.20
CA ASP A 24 -24.05 -2.42 9.79
C ASP A 24 -24.77 -1.63 8.67
N ILE A 25 -24.18 -0.54 8.18
CA ILE A 25 -24.82 0.37 7.23
C ILE A 25 -24.48 -0.01 5.78
N THR A 26 -23.25 0.30 5.35
CA THR A 26 -22.75 0.03 3.99
C THR A 26 -21.23 -0.12 4.02
N ILE A 27 -20.67 -0.65 2.94
CA ILE A 27 -19.22 -0.82 2.79
C ILE A 27 -18.52 0.54 2.70
N HIS A 28 -18.80 1.36 1.68
CA HIS A 28 -17.99 2.56 1.41
C HIS A 28 -18.19 3.69 2.42
N ALA A 29 -19.44 4.08 2.71
CA ALA A 29 -19.76 5.11 3.69
C ALA A 29 -19.75 4.57 5.14
N GLY A 30 -19.44 3.29 5.34
CA GLY A 30 -19.35 2.65 6.64
C GLY A 30 -18.00 1.99 6.86
N SER A 31 -17.92 0.67 6.71
CA SER A 31 -16.77 -0.13 7.14
C SER A 31 -15.45 0.30 6.49
N TYR A 32 -15.47 0.68 5.21
CA TYR A 32 -14.28 1.16 4.50
C TYR A 32 -13.78 2.50 5.04
N HIS A 33 -14.66 3.49 5.23
CA HIS A 33 -14.28 4.77 5.81
C HIS A 33 -13.72 4.61 7.24
N LEU A 34 -14.30 3.72 8.04
CA LEU A 34 -13.79 3.40 9.37
C LEU A 34 -12.41 2.71 9.32
N ALA A 35 -12.16 1.84 8.34
CA ALA A 35 -10.86 1.25 8.12
C ALA A 35 -9.80 2.31 7.74
N LEU A 36 -10.15 3.26 6.87
CA LEU A 36 -9.28 4.40 6.53
C LEU A 36 -9.00 5.30 7.75
N LYS A 37 -10.00 5.47 8.63
CA LYS A 37 -9.85 6.24 9.87
C LYS A 37 -8.95 5.54 10.87
N SER A 38 -9.10 4.22 11.01
CA SER A 38 -8.18 3.38 11.78
C SER A 38 -6.74 3.49 11.25
N ALA A 39 -6.58 3.57 9.93
CA ALA A 39 -5.31 3.81 9.25
C ALA A 39 -4.84 5.28 9.28
N GLN A 40 -5.65 6.21 9.82
CA GLN A 40 -5.37 7.65 9.94
C GLN A 40 -5.12 8.34 8.59
N ILE A 41 -5.86 7.95 7.55
CA ILE A 41 -5.79 8.50 6.19
C ILE A 41 -7.18 8.79 5.59
N GLU A 42 -8.25 8.75 6.39
CA GLU A 42 -9.64 8.96 5.99
C GLU A 42 -9.93 10.33 5.37
N MET A 43 -9.08 11.30 5.69
CA MET A 43 -9.20 12.68 5.21
C MET A 43 -8.55 12.89 3.85
N CYS A 44 -7.90 11.88 3.26
CA CYS A 44 -7.17 11.99 2.02
C CYS A 44 -7.99 11.55 0.81
N ASN A 45 -7.70 12.14 -0.34
CA ASN A 45 -8.14 11.66 -1.65
C ASN A 45 -7.21 10.54 -2.12
N ILE A 46 -7.60 9.30 -1.86
CA ILE A 46 -6.80 8.12 -2.18
C ILE A 46 -6.79 7.88 -3.69
N ILE A 47 -5.58 7.78 -4.26
CA ILE A 47 -5.37 7.34 -5.65
C ILE A 47 -4.60 6.03 -5.61
N ALA A 48 -5.21 4.96 -6.11
CA ALA A 48 -4.56 3.65 -6.18
C ALA A 48 -3.48 3.64 -7.28
N TYR A 49 -2.26 3.25 -6.90
CA TYR A 49 -1.13 3.03 -7.79
C TYR A 49 -0.98 1.56 -8.19
N SER A 50 -0.26 1.34 -9.27
CA SER A 50 0.30 0.02 -9.58
C SER A 50 1.45 -0.31 -8.63
N SER A 51 1.81 -1.59 -8.55
CA SER A 51 2.69 -2.15 -7.51
C SER A 51 4.19 -1.85 -7.69
N ILE A 52 4.55 -0.60 -7.99
CA ILE A 52 5.92 -0.12 -8.26
C ILE A 52 6.40 0.86 -7.19
N LEU A 53 7.54 0.57 -6.57
CA LEU A 53 8.27 1.50 -5.71
C LEU A 53 9.44 2.13 -6.46
N PRO A 54 9.56 3.47 -6.50
CA PRO A 54 10.72 4.13 -7.07
C PRO A 54 12.03 3.76 -6.36
N GLY A 55 13.14 3.67 -7.10
CA GLY A 55 14.46 3.39 -6.50
C GLY A 55 14.92 4.45 -5.49
N ILE A 56 14.39 5.66 -5.61
CA ILE A 56 14.64 6.79 -4.70
C ILE A 56 13.70 6.80 -3.48
N ALA A 57 12.74 5.88 -3.40
CA ALA A 57 11.73 5.88 -2.35
C ALA A 57 12.33 5.56 -0.98
N ARG A 58 11.93 6.33 0.03
CA ARG A 58 12.37 6.23 1.42
C ARG A 58 11.17 5.99 2.31
N LYS A 59 11.27 4.96 3.15
CA LYS A 59 10.29 4.74 4.21
C LYS A 59 10.49 5.81 5.28
N ILE A 60 9.44 6.56 5.56
CA ILE A 60 9.39 7.54 6.64
C ILE A 60 8.40 7.08 7.72
N GLU A 61 8.50 7.69 8.90
CA GLU A 61 7.42 7.58 9.87
C GLU A 61 6.17 8.27 9.35
N LYS A 62 4.99 7.73 9.67
CA LYS A 62 3.73 8.33 9.26
C LYS A 62 3.63 9.74 9.87
N PRO A 63 3.39 10.79 9.06
CA PRO A 63 3.25 12.15 9.57
C PRO A 63 2.17 12.24 10.65
N GLY A 64 2.42 13.05 11.68
CA GLY A 64 1.43 13.33 12.73
C GLY A 64 0.25 14.19 12.24
N HIS A 65 0.42 14.86 11.10
CA HIS A 65 -0.61 15.64 10.44
C HIS A 65 -0.55 15.41 8.93
N ILE A 66 -1.71 15.22 8.32
CA ILE A 66 -1.90 15.12 6.86
C ILE A 66 -3.01 16.11 6.51
N GLU A 67 -2.74 16.97 5.53
CA GLU A 67 -3.68 18.01 5.11
C GLU A 67 -5.00 17.41 4.61
N HIS A 68 -6.12 18.03 4.99
CA HIS A 68 -7.43 17.52 4.60
C HIS A 68 -7.63 17.68 3.09
N GLY A 69 -8.10 16.62 2.42
CA GLY A 69 -8.25 16.58 0.98
C GLY A 69 -6.93 16.40 0.21
N ALA A 70 -5.80 16.18 0.89
CA ALA A 70 -4.55 15.87 0.23
C ALA A 70 -4.69 14.64 -0.67
N VAL A 71 -4.12 14.72 -1.87
CA VAL A 71 -4.01 13.56 -2.76
C VAL A 71 -3.00 12.59 -2.16
N MET A 72 -3.42 11.36 -1.93
CA MET A 72 -2.58 10.31 -1.36
C MET A 72 -2.48 9.15 -2.34
N GLU A 73 -1.36 9.11 -3.04
CA GLU A 73 -1.08 7.99 -3.93
C GLU A 73 -0.64 6.77 -3.13
N SER A 74 -1.40 5.69 -3.28
CA SER A 74 -1.37 4.55 -2.38
C SER A 74 -1.29 3.26 -3.17
N ILE A 75 -0.42 2.35 -2.76
CA ILE A 75 -0.48 0.95 -3.17
C ILE A 75 -1.23 0.23 -2.03
N MET A 76 -2.36 -0.40 -2.34
CA MET A 76 -3.29 -0.85 -1.29
C MET A 76 -3.92 -2.21 -1.53
N SER A 77 -4.12 -2.95 -0.44
CA SER A 77 -4.89 -4.19 -0.38
C SER A 77 -6.09 -3.99 0.53
N VAL A 78 -7.29 -4.29 0.05
CA VAL A 78 -8.54 -4.13 0.81
C VAL A 78 -9.36 -5.40 0.70
N CYS A 79 -9.83 -5.92 1.84
CA CYS A 79 -10.74 -7.05 1.90
C CYS A 79 -12.07 -6.60 2.50
N HIS A 80 -13.17 -6.97 1.86
CA HIS A 80 -14.51 -6.87 2.44
C HIS A 80 -15.00 -8.27 2.81
N ALA A 81 -15.81 -8.35 3.86
CA ALA A 81 -16.38 -9.60 4.35
C ALA A 81 -17.73 -9.32 5.01
N GLU A 82 -18.57 -10.34 5.08
CA GLU A 82 -19.84 -10.28 5.79
C GLU A 82 -19.70 -10.64 7.27
N LYS A 83 -20.76 -10.41 8.05
CA LYS A 83 -20.78 -10.71 9.48
C LYS A 83 -20.48 -12.19 9.73
N GLY A 84 -19.46 -12.44 10.55
CA GLY A 84 -19.01 -13.79 10.91
C GLY A 84 -17.97 -14.38 9.96
N GLU A 85 -17.66 -13.69 8.86
CA GLU A 85 -16.55 -14.04 7.98
C GLU A 85 -15.25 -13.37 8.42
N ARG A 86 -14.12 -14.00 8.05
CA ARG A 86 -12.80 -13.40 8.22
C ARG A 86 -12.47 -12.55 7.00
N ALA A 87 -11.91 -11.37 7.23
CA ALA A 87 -11.24 -10.55 6.23
C ALA A 87 -9.78 -10.39 6.60
N THR A 88 -8.87 -10.68 5.68
CA THR A 88 -7.44 -10.35 5.80
C THR A 88 -6.96 -9.67 4.54
N ALA A 89 -6.13 -8.64 4.72
CA ALA A 89 -5.50 -7.91 3.64
C ALA A 89 -4.05 -7.63 4.04
N GLY A 90 -3.13 -7.70 3.08
CA GLY A 90 -1.73 -7.48 3.34
C GLY A 90 -0.99 -7.06 2.08
N ILE A 91 0.19 -6.49 2.34
CA ILE A 91 1.12 -6.01 1.34
C ILE A 91 2.50 -6.52 1.74
N ILE A 92 3.26 -6.99 0.77
CA ILE A 92 4.71 -7.23 0.89
C ILE A 92 5.41 -6.49 -0.23
N TYR A 93 6.67 -6.12 -0.05
CA TYR A 93 7.46 -5.54 -1.12
C TYR A 93 8.93 -5.89 -0.97
N GLY A 94 9.63 -5.91 -2.10
CA GLY A 94 11.05 -6.20 -2.20
C GLY A 94 11.78 -5.13 -3.01
N TRP A 95 13.04 -4.89 -2.68
CA TRP A 95 13.90 -4.00 -3.44
C TRP A 95 14.65 -4.76 -4.52
N LEU A 96 14.66 -4.21 -5.73
CA LEU A 96 15.49 -4.64 -6.84
C LEU A 96 16.83 -3.92 -6.75
N SER A 97 17.91 -4.67 -6.61
CA SER A 97 19.29 -4.16 -6.57
C SER A 97 20.13 -4.80 -7.66
N GLU A 98 21.01 -4.01 -8.26
CA GLU A 98 22.01 -4.52 -9.19
C GLU A 98 23.03 -5.40 -8.44
N LYS A 99 23.37 -6.56 -9.02
CA LYS A 99 24.08 -7.65 -8.32
C LYS A 99 25.49 -7.29 -7.85
N TYR A 100 26.18 -6.36 -8.51
CA TYR A 100 27.61 -6.13 -8.28
C TYR A 100 27.88 -4.87 -7.45
N SER A 101 27.13 -3.80 -7.73
CA SER A 101 27.19 -2.50 -7.04
C SER A 101 26.24 -2.42 -5.85
N GLY A 102 25.23 -3.29 -5.76
CA GLY A 102 24.16 -3.21 -4.77
C GLY A 102 23.25 -2.00 -4.95
N LYS A 103 23.38 -1.25 -6.06
CA LYS A 103 22.59 -0.04 -6.31
C LYS A 103 21.12 -0.42 -6.48
N ARG A 104 20.26 0.22 -5.68
CA ARG A 104 18.81 0.08 -5.76
C ARG A 104 18.28 0.68 -7.07
N PHE A 105 17.55 -0.13 -7.84
CA PHE A 105 16.90 0.28 -9.08
C PHE A 105 15.45 0.73 -8.84
N GLY A 106 14.74 -0.04 -8.00
CA GLY A 106 13.33 0.14 -7.70
C GLY A 106 12.89 -0.90 -6.69
N GLY A 107 11.61 -0.96 -6.41
CA GLY A 107 10.99 -2.04 -5.67
C GLY A 107 9.69 -2.48 -6.31
N LEU A 108 9.28 -3.68 -5.97
CA LEU A 108 8.02 -4.27 -6.38
C LEU A 108 7.19 -4.51 -5.15
N VAL A 109 5.91 -4.20 -5.26
CA VAL A 109 4.91 -4.43 -4.23
C VAL A 109 4.01 -5.58 -4.68
N CYS A 110 3.54 -6.37 -3.73
CA CYS A 110 2.54 -7.40 -3.95
C CYS A 110 1.43 -7.21 -2.93
N GLU A 111 0.21 -7.05 -3.41
CA GLU A 111 -1.00 -6.94 -2.61
C GLU A 111 -1.76 -8.26 -2.66
N HIS A 112 -2.26 -8.72 -1.52
CA HIS A 112 -3.18 -9.85 -1.48
C HIS A 112 -4.20 -9.65 -0.36
N TYR A 113 -5.42 -10.09 -0.59
CA TYR A 113 -6.48 -10.16 0.40
C TYR A 113 -7.26 -11.48 0.29
N GLY A 114 -8.02 -11.83 1.33
CA GLY A 114 -8.90 -12.99 1.32
C GLY A 114 -9.50 -13.31 2.68
N ASN A 115 -10.19 -14.45 2.77
CA ASN A 115 -10.93 -14.89 3.96
C ASN A 115 -10.21 -15.94 4.81
N TYR A 116 -8.88 -15.91 4.80
CA TYR A 116 -8.03 -16.88 5.51
C TYR A 116 -7.13 -16.19 6.52
N ASP A 117 -6.43 -16.97 7.34
CA ASP A 117 -5.53 -16.46 8.37
C ASP A 117 -4.29 -15.73 7.80
N GLU A 118 -3.63 -14.99 8.68
CA GLU A 118 -2.46 -14.17 8.39
C GLU A 118 -1.29 -15.02 7.88
N LYS A 119 -1.16 -16.27 8.36
CA LYS A 119 -0.12 -17.20 7.92
C LYS A 119 -0.30 -17.65 6.48
N LYS A 120 -1.55 -17.86 6.03
CA LYS A 120 -1.86 -18.20 4.65
C LYS A 120 -1.72 -16.97 3.76
N LEU A 121 -2.09 -15.79 4.26
CA LEU A 121 -1.86 -14.52 3.57
C LEU A 121 -0.37 -14.28 3.32
N GLU A 122 0.46 -14.40 4.36
CA GLU A 122 1.92 -14.22 4.27
C GLU A 122 2.55 -15.18 3.25
N ARG A 123 2.14 -16.45 3.25
CA ARG A 123 2.62 -17.44 2.27
C ARG A 123 2.27 -17.05 0.84
N ARG A 124 1.06 -16.54 0.60
CA ARG A 124 0.62 -16.09 -0.73
C ARG A 124 1.37 -14.85 -1.18
N LEU A 125 1.54 -13.88 -0.28
CA LEU A 125 2.33 -12.67 -0.54
C LEU A 125 3.78 -13.01 -0.93
N LYS A 126 4.43 -13.93 -0.19
CA LYS A 126 5.78 -14.39 -0.51
C LYS A 126 5.85 -15.11 -1.86
N ALA A 127 4.88 -15.99 -2.15
CA ALA A 127 4.81 -16.66 -3.44
C ALA A 127 4.66 -15.66 -4.60
N SER A 128 3.87 -14.59 -4.43
CA SER A 128 3.76 -13.52 -5.42
C SER A 128 5.09 -12.79 -5.63
N LEU A 129 5.83 -12.51 -4.55
CA LEU A 129 7.13 -11.85 -4.67
C LEU A 129 8.17 -12.76 -5.36
N GLU A 130 8.16 -14.06 -5.05
CA GLU A 130 9.01 -15.07 -5.71
C GLU A 130 8.67 -15.20 -7.20
N GLU A 131 7.39 -15.24 -7.55
CA GLU A 131 6.94 -15.31 -8.94
C GLU A 131 7.47 -14.14 -9.76
N ILE A 132 7.38 -12.92 -9.23
CA ILE A 132 7.92 -11.74 -9.92
C ILE A 132 9.45 -11.78 -9.95
N TYR A 133 10.12 -12.26 -8.91
CA TYR A 133 11.57 -12.39 -8.92
C TYR A 133 12.09 -13.36 -10.00
N TRP A 134 11.36 -14.45 -10.27
CA TRP A 134 11.78 -15.45 -11.25
C TRP A 134 11.31 -15.15 -12.68
N ASN A 135 10.16 -14.49 -12.85
CA ASN A 135 9.52 -14.30 -14.16
C ASN A 135 9.41 -12.84 -14.62
N GLY A 136 9.70 -11.85 -13.77
CA GLY A 136 9.67 -10.42 -14.07
C GLY A 136 11.02 -9.85 -14.47
#